data_AF-A0A7Y4A1D1-F1
#
_entry.id   AF-A0A7Y4A1D1-F1
#
_cell.length_a   1.000
_cell.length_b   1.000
_cell.length_c   1.000
_cell.angle_alpha   90.00
_cell.angle_beta   90.00
_cell.angle_gamma   90.00
#
_symmetry.space_group_name_H-M   'P 1'
#
loop_
_entity.id
_entity.type
_entity.pdbx_description
1 polymer ?
#
loop_
_entity_poly.entity_id
_entity_poly.type
_entity_poly.pdbx_seq_one_letter_code
_entity_poly.pdbx_strand_id
1 'polypeptide(L)'
;MTNSNSYFIYRIEGKWNNKHHQVTGILYHHEYNSEFTKSIIPHEQTNPTRVKSLEELSPSAYPPSFWITDSNNFPLEIINHWFNQADNKIFVPSNDGMQHTVSKLESYYQTETIRKSLEKIPNFLIADGHHRYEVIKKNQYQISLPVFLISSSQASFEFNEIYCHLKNKHNITSTIDNIAKNWLTPCQLDEADFKIYFNEKQWGYRHKEKNTQCINNFNLIYQKLQTLHEISSIKTSPETSTIFKDCISVKVIHSDVSHVIDEGISGRKMPIKSTCFRHKPDEKILQHIAKAYSNEFMLEGASL
;
A
#
# COMPACT_ATOMS: atom_id res chain seq x y z
N MET A 1 -9.25 -17.80 21.14
CA MET A 1 -9.54 -16.49 20.51
C MET A 1 -8.72 -15.46 21.24
N THR A 2 -7.72 -14.84 20.60
CA THR A 2 -6.96 -13.74 21.20
C THR A 2 -7.92 -12.59 21.50
N ASN A 3 -7.90 -12.04 22.71
CA ASN A 3 -8.70 -10.86 23.09
C ASN A 3 -8.64 -9.81 21.98
N SER A 4 -9.80 -9.29 21.56
CA SER A 4 -9.96 -8.27 20.50
C SER A 4 -9.12 -7.00 20.73
N ASN A 5 -8.65 -6.78 21.96
CA ASN A 5 -7.83 -5.65 22.37
C ASN A 5 -6.30 -5.93 22.38
N SER A 6 -5.86 -7.02 21.75
CA SER A 6 -4.43 -7.37 21.73
C SER A 6 -3.69 -6.57 20.65
N TYR A 7 -2.62 -5.88 21.06
CA TYR A 7 -1.67 -5.24 20.16
C TYR A 7 -0.41 -6.07 20.03
N PHE A 8 0.09 -6.17 18.80
CA PHE A 8 1.36 -6.80 18.49
C PHE A 8 2.26 -5.79 17.81
N ILE A 9 3.56 -5.83 18.09
CA ILE A 9 4.55 -5.19 17.25
C ILE A 9 4.98 -6.21 16.19
N TYR A 10 4.93 -5.80 14.93
CA TYR A 10 5.31 -6.64 13.80
C TYR A 10 6.44 -5.98 13.02
N ARG A 11 7.55 -6.71 12.86
CA ARG A 11 8.72 -6.29 12.07
C ARG A 11 8.92 -7.17 10.85
N ILE A 12 9.22 -6.52 9.73
CA ILE A 12 9.58 -7.13 8.45
C ILE A 12 10.97 -6.61 8.10
N GLU A 13 11.95 -7.49 7.96
CA GLU A 13 13.35 -7.11 7.71
C GLU A 13 14.03 -8.05 6.72
N GLY A 14 14.96 -7.53 5.92
CA GLY A 14 15.62 -8.33 4.90
C GLY A 14 16.35 -7.50 3.85
N LYS A 15 16.90 -8.18 2.84
CA LYS A 15 17.58 -7.54 1.71
C LYS A 15 16.73 -7.59 0.45
N TRP A 16 16.53 -6.44 -0.18
CA TRP A 16 15.91 -6.32 -1.49
C TRP A 16 16.71 -5.36 -2.35
N ASN A 17 17.04 -5.77 -3.59
CA ASN A 17 17.94 -5.03 -4.49
C ASN A 17 19.26 -4.62 -3.82
N ASN A 18 19.89 -5.55 -3.09
CA ASN A 18 21.14 -5.35 -2.34
C ASN A 18 21.09 -4.27 -1.24
N LYS A 19 19.91 -3.74 -0.91
CA LYS A 19 19.71 -2.80 0.20
C LYS A 19 18.98 -3.51 1.34
N HIS A 20 19.37 -3.21 2.57
CA HIS A 20 18.66 -3.67 3.75
C HIS A 20 17.40 -2.80 3.95
N HIS A 21 16.27 -3.44 4.20
CA HIS A 21 15.00 -2.79 4.50
C HIS A 21 14.48 -3.31 5.82
N GLN A 22 13.93 -2.41 6.62
CA GLN A 22 13.27 -2.75 7.88
C GLN A 22 12.02 -1.89 8.03
N VAL A 23 10.89 -2.56 8.21
CA VAL A 23 9.61 -1.93 8.52
C VAL A 23 9.15 -2.47 9.87
N THR A 24 8.70 -1.59 10.75
CA THR A 24 8.18 -1.98 12.07
C THR A 24 6.88 -1.23 12.29
N GLY A 25 5.84 -1.97 12.64
CA GLY A 25 4.51 -1.41 12.80
C GLY A 25 3.71 -2.12 13.88
N ILE A 26 2.46 -1.70 14.00
CA ILE A 26 1.51 -2.23 14.97
C ILE A 26 0.52 -3.11 14.22
N LEU A 27 0.40 -4.37 14.63
CA LEU A 27 -0.60 -5.30 14.16
C LEU A 27 -1.70 -5.43 15.21
N TYR A 28 -2.93 -5.09 14.85
CA TYR A 28 -4.07 -5.06 15.76
C TYR A 28 -5.39 -5.25 15.00
N HIS A 29 -6.50 -5.44 15.73
CA HIS A 29 -7.83 -5.46 15.15
C HIS A 29 -8.44 -4.05 15.23
N HIS A 30 -8.73 -3.44 14.09
CA HIS A 30 -9.38 -2.15 14.00
C HIS A 30 -10.90 -2.30 13.91
N GLU A 31 -11.62 -1.72 14.86
CA GLU A 31 -13.09 -1.71 14.86
C GLU A 31 -13.64 -0.55 14.02
N TYR A 32 -14.35 -0.87 12.93
CA TYR A 32 -14.84 0.11 11.95
C TYR A 32 -15.86 1.12 12.53
N ASN A 33 -16.62 0.72 13.55
CA ASN A 33 -17.64 1.56 14.19
C ASN A 33 -17.18 2.10 15.56
N SER A 34 -15.89 2.08 15.87
CA SER A 34 -15.42 2.69 17.13
C SER A 34 -15.67 4.20 17.10
N GLU A 35 -15.98 4.80 18.24
CA GLU A 35 -16.11 6.26 18.40
C GLU A 35 -14.81 7.02 18.05
N PHE A 36 -13.70 6.27 17.90
CA PHE A 36 -12.39 6.76 17.52
C PHE A 36 -12.07 6.58 16.04
N THR A 37 -13.02 6.15 15.20
CA THR A 37 -12.76 5.87 13.79
C THR A 37 -12.46 7.17 13.04
N LYS A 38 -11.17 7.35 12.73
CA LYS A 38 -10.63 8.50 12.00
C LYS A 38 -10.87 8.36 10.50
N SER A 39 -10.48 9.38 9.73
CA SER A 39 -10.57 9.32 8.28
C SER A 39 -9.69 8.20 7.73
N ILE A 40 -10.32 7.16 7.18
CA ILE A 40 -9.64 6.11 6.43
C ILE A 40 -9.68 6.48 4.95
N ILE A 41 -8.50 6.57 4.34
CA ILE A 41 -8.27 7.11 3.00
C ILE A 41 -8.02 5.95 2.03
N PRO A 42 -9.03 5.52 1.25
CA PRO A 42 -8.82 4.63 0.11
C PRO A 42 -8.30 5.44 -1.08
N HIS A 43 -6.99 5.39 -1.34
CA HIS A 43 -6.37 6.13 -2.45
C HIS A 43 -6.51 5.47 -3.81
N GLU A 44 -6.87 4.18 -3.87
CA GLU A 44 -7.01 3.43 -5.11
C GLU A 44 -8.47 3.01 -5.34
N GLN A 45 -8.88 2.98 -6.60
CA GLN A 45 -10.16 2.41 -7.01
C GLN A 45 -10.22 0.90 -6.72
N THR A 46 -11.40 0.40 -6.41
CA THR A 46 -11.66 -1.02 -6.21
C THR A 46 -12.32 -1.63 -7.45
N ASN A 47 -12.14 -2.94 -7.64
CA ASN A 47 -12.80 -3.69 -8.69
C ASN A 47 -14.13 -4.26 -8.14
N PRO A 48 -15.30 -3.90 -8.70
CA PRO A 48 -16.59 -4.34 -8.16
C PRO A 48 -16.77 -5.86 -8.12
N THR A 49 -16.27 -6.58 -9.13
CA THR A 49 -16.34 -8.05 -9.17
C THR A 49 -15.52 -8.66 -8.04
N ARG A 50 -14.34 -8.11 -7.75
CA ARG A 50 -13.50 -8.58 -6.63
C ARG A 50 -14.16 -8.28 -5.28
N VAL A 51 -14.77 -7.10 -5.12
CA VAL A 51 -15.54 -6.75 -3.90
C VAL A 51 -16.65 -7.78 -3.69
N LYS A 52 -17.46 -8.07 -4.72
CA LYS A 52 -18.53 -9.07 -4.63
C LYS A 52 -18.02 -10.46 -4.25
N SER A 53 -16.89 -10.91 -4.82
CA SER A 53 -16.31 -12.21 -4.45
C SER A 53 -15.82 -12.27 -3.00
N LEU A 54 -15.45 -11.14 -2.42
CA LEU A 54 -15.01 -11.07 -1.02
C LEU A 54 -16.20 -11.01 -0.05
N GLU A 55 -17.35 -10.49 -0.47
CA GLU A 55 -18.61 -10.49 0.32
C GLU A 55 -19.06 -11.92 0.65
N GLU A 56 -18.69 -12.91 -0.18
CA GLU A 56 -19.00 -14.33 0.04
C GLU A 56 -18.07 -15.00 1.07
N LEU A 57 -16.98 -14.35 1.47
CA LEU A 57 -16.01 -14.87 2.43
C LEU A 57 -16.27 -14.34 3.84
N SER A 58 -15.95 -15.15 4.85
CA SER A 58 -16.01 -14.69 6.24
C SER A 58 -14.93 -13.63 6.52
N PRO A 59 -15.27 -12.48 7.13
CA PRO A 59 -14.30 -11.44 7.47
C PRO A 59 -13.18 -11.92 8.41
N SER A 60 -13.45 -12.94 9.24
CA SER A 60 -12.45 -13.56 10.12
C SER A 60 -11.33 -14.29 9.36
N ALA A 61 -11.55 -14.60 8.08
CA ALA A 61 -10.56 -15.21 7.20
C ALA A 61 -9.73 -14.18 6.43
N TYR A 62 -9.99 -12.87 6.58
CA TYR A 62 -9.24 -11.86 5.86
C TYR A 62 -7.81 -11.77 6.40
N PRO A 63 -6.79 -11.69 5.51
CA PRO A 63 -5.46 -11.32 5.92
C PRO A 63 -5.47 -9.90 6.52
N PRO A 64 -4.38 -9.45 7.17
CA PRO A 64 -4.27 -8.07 7.59
C PRO A 64 -4.29 -7.10 6.41
N SER A 65 -4.96 -5.97 6.57
CA SER A 65 -4.83 -4.84 5.66
C SER A 65 -3.58 -4.05 6.03
N PHE A 66 -2.89 -3.50 5.03
CA PHE A 66 -1.65 -2.75 5.23
C PHE A 66 -1.96 -1.26 5.19
N TRP A 67 -1.76 -0.57 6.31
CA TRP A 67 -2.10 0.83 6.48
C TRP A 67 -0.85 1.67 6.77
N ILE A 68 -0.91 2.94 6.37
CA ILE A 68 0.16 3.92 6.55
C ILE A 68 -0.42 5.17 7.21
N THR A 69 0.36 5.81 8.08
CA THR A 69 0.09 7.15 8.60
C THR A 69 1.30 8.06 8.41
N ASP A 70 1.06 9.32 8.08
CA ASP A 70 2.07 10.39 8.06
C ASP A 70 2.16 11.16 9.40
N SER A 71 1.41 10.73 10.41
CA SER A 71 1.33 11.43 11.69
C SER A 71 2.58 11.24 12.54
N ASN A 72 3.10 12.35 13.06
CA ASN A 72 4.15 12.36 14.10
C ASN A 72 3.69 11.73 15.44
N ASN A 73 2.39 11.44 15.61
CA ASN A 73 1.89 10.74 16.79
C ASN A 73 2.12 9.22 16.74
N PHE A 74 2.54 8.68 15.58
CA PHE A 74 2.87 7.27 15.47
C PHE A 74 4.14 6.95 16.27
N PRO A 75 4.10 6.00 17.23
CA PRO A 75 5.15 5.84 18.24
C PRO A 75 6.33 4.99 17.75
N LEU A 76 6.91 5.32 16.59
CA LEU A 76 7.89 4.48 15.89
C LEU A 76 9.13 4.16 16.74
N GLU A 77 9.73 5.17 17.37
CA GLU A 77 10.93 4.99 18.18
C GLU A 77 10.68 4.06 19.37
N ILE A 78 9.53 4.26 20.03
CA ILE A 78 9.11 3.49 21.20
C ILE A 78 8.86 2.03 20.82
N ILE A 79 8.13 1.76 19.73
CA ILE A 79 7.86 0.37 19.31
C ILE A 79 9.14 -0.33 18.85
N ASN A 80 10.08 0.38 18.22
CA ASN A 80 11.38 -0.20 17.87
C ASN A 80 12.19 -0.56 19.12
N HIS A 81 12.21 0.33 20.12
CA HIS A 81 12.88 0.08 21.39
C HIS A 81 12.32 -1.15 22.10
N TRP A 82 10.99 -1.21 22.29
CA TRP A 82 10.33 -2.36 22.91
C TRP A 82 10.56 -3.64 22.13
N PHE A 83 10.45 -3.61 20.80
CA PHE A 83 10.67 -4.79 19.99
C PHE A 83 12.11 -5.31 20.12
N ASN A 84 13.11 -4.42 20.15
CA ASN A 84 14.50 -4.85 20.28
C ASN A 84 14.76 -5.56 21.62
N GLN A 85 14.12 -5.09 22.70
CA GLN A 85 14.24 -5.66 24.05
C GLN A 85 13.34 -6.87 24.33
N ALA A 86 12.35 -7.15 23.46
CA ALA A 86 11.38 -8.20 23.72
C ALA A 86 12.00 -9.61 23.67
N ASP A 87 11.76 -10.43 24.68
CA ASP A 87 12.18 -11.84 24.69
C ASP A 87 11.16 -12.75 24.00
N ASN A 88 9.90 -12.31 23.89
CA ASN A 88 8.76 -13.06 23.34
C ASN A 88 8.61 -12.97 21.81
N LYS A 89 9.71 -13.01 21.06
CA LYS A 89 9.69 -12.88 19.59
C LYS A 89 9.30 -14.19 18.91
N ILE A 90 8.30 -14.13 18.04
CA ILE A 90 7.88 -15.24 17.18
C ILE A 90 8.35 -14.97 15.76
N PHE A 91 9.17 -15.88 15.23
CA PHE A 91 9.53 -15.89 13.82
C PHE A 91 8.42 -16.51 12.98
N VAL A 92 8.11 -15.86 11.88
CA VAL A 92 7.04 -16.25 10.98
C VAL A 92 7.67 -16.60 9.64
N PRO A 93 7.60 -17.88 9.22
CA PRO A 93 8.09 -18.28 7.91
C PRO A 93 7.33 -17.53 6.82
N SER A 94 8.06 -16.87 5.93
CA SER A 94 7.52 -16.20 4.75
C SER A 94 8.29 -16.66 3.51
N ASN A 95 7.60 -16.66 2.37
CA ASN A 95 8.17 -17.03 1.07
C ASN A 95 8.60 -15.80 0.25
N ASP A 96 8.49 -14.60 0.79
CA ASP A 96 8.81 -13.35 0.09
C ASP A 96 10.29 -12.95 0.18
N GLY A 97 11.12 -13.78 0.82
CA GLY A 97 12.55 -13.53 1.03
C GLY A 97 12.82 -12.50 2.14
N MET A 98 11.80 -12.05 2.86
CA MET A 98 11.90 -11.20 4.04
C MET A 98 11.70 -12.05 5.30
N GLN A 99 12.27 -11.60 6.40
CA GLN A 99 12.05 -12.16 7.73
C GLN A 99 10.91 -11.42 8.41
N HIS A 100 9.91 -12.17 8.85
CA HIS A 100 8.73 -11.65 9.53
C HIS A 100 8.80 -12.06 11.00
N THR A 101 8.75 -11.08 11.91
CA THR A 101 8.91 -11.34 13.35
C THR A 101 7.89 -10.54 14.15
N VAL A 102 7.15 -11.21 15.03
CA VAL A 102 6.08 -10.60 15.85
C VAL A 102 6.44 -10.69 17.33
N SER A 103 6.10 -9.65 18.09
CA SER A 103 6.13 -9.65 19.55
C SER A 103 4.78 -9.13 20.07
N LYS A 104 4.22 -9.78 21.09
CA LYS A 104 2.99 -9.35 21.75
C LYS A 104 3.33 -8.33 22.82
N LEU A 105 2.51 -7.29 22.93
CA LEU A 105 2.61 -6.36 24.06
C LEU A 105 2.01 -7.01 25.31
N GLU A 106 2.81 -7.10 26.37
CA GLU A 106 2.43 -7.81 27.60
C GLU A 106 2.01 -6.86 28.72
N SER A 107 2.52 -5.63 28.74
CA SER A 107 2.17 -4.67 29.78
C SER A 107 0.97 -3.80 29.41
N TYR A 108 0.16 -3.47 30.42
CA TYR A 108 -0.91 -2.49 30.32
C TYR A 108 -0.38 -1.12 29.85
N TYR A 109 0.79 -0.70 30.36
CA TYR A 109 1.44 0.56 29.97
C TYR A 109 1.75 0.63 28.47
N GLN A 110 2.30 -0.42 27.88
CA GLN A 110 2.58 -0.49 26.45
C GLN A 110 1.29 -0.38 25.63
N THR A 111 0.28 -1.19 26.00
CA THR A 111 -1.03 -1.22 25.36
C THR A 111 -1.70 0.16 25.39
N GLU A 112 -1.72 0.82 26.54
CA GLU A 112 -2.32 2.15 26.70
C GLU A 112 -1.57 3.24 25.93
N THR A 113 -0.24 3.14 25.86
CA THR A 113 0.57 4.07 25.06
C THR A 113 0.22 3.95 23.58
N ILE A 114 0.12 2.73 23.06
CA ILE A 114 -0.31 2.49 21.68
C ILE A 114 -1.72 3.03 21.44
N ARG A 115 -2.68 2.67 22.31
CA ARG A 115 -4.07 3.14 22.19
C ARG A 115 -4.14 4.68 22.08
N LYS A 116 -3.48 5.39 23.00
CA LYS A 116 -3.44 6.86 23.03
C LYS A 116 -2.76 7.45 21.78
N SER A 117 -1.72 6.80 21.25
CA SER A 117 -1.11 7.22 19.99
C SER A 117 -2.06 7.07 18.82
N LEU A 118 -2.74 5.92 18.70
CA LEU A 118 -3.70 5.66 17.63
C LEU A 118 -4.88 6.65 17.64
N GLU A 119 -5.37 7.05 18.81
CA GLU A 119 -6.44 8.05 18.97
C GLU A 119 -6.06 9.45 18.48
N LYS A 120 -4.76 9.77 18.46
CA LYS A 120 -4.22 11.05 18.01
C LYS A 120 -3.86 11.08 16.53
N ILE A 121 -3.84 9.93 15.85
CA ILE A 121 -3.59 9.89 14.41
C ILE A 121 -4.81 10.48 13.68
N PRO A 122 -4.67 11.45 12.77
CA PRO A 122 -5.80 12.10 12.11
C PRO A 122 -6.38 11.26 10.96
N ASN A 123 -5.55 10.46 10.30
CA ASN A 123 -5.93 9.71 9.13
C ASN A 123 -5.08 8.44 8.93
N PHE A 124 -5.64 7.50 8.17
CA PHE A 124 -4.97 6.26 7.78
C PHE A 124 -5.11 6.04 6.28
N LEU A 125 -3.99 5.93 5.57
CA LEU A 125 -3.95 5.51 4.17
C LEU A 125 -4.03 3.98 4.08
N ILE A 126 -4.91 3.44 3.25
CA ILE A 126 -4.93 2.00 2.95
C ILE A 126 -3.88 1.72 1.86
N ALA A 127 -2.70 1.22 2.22
CA ALA A 127 -1.66 0.83 1.26
C ALA A 127 -1.96 -0.51 0.56
N ASP A 128 -2.63 -1.43 1.26
CA ASP A 128 -3.17 -2.67 0.71
C ASP A 128 -4.45 -3.07 1.46
N GLY A 129 -5.41 -3.68 0.74
CA GLY A 129 -6.67 -4.15 1.29
C GLY A 129 -7.89 -3.29 0.93
N HIS A 130 -7.81 -2.47 -0.11
CA HIS A 130 -8.91 -1.60 -0.55
C HIS A 130 -10.23 -2.34 -0.76
N HIS A 131 -10.21 -3.51 -1.43
CA HIS A 131 -11.44 -4.29 -1.65
C HIS A 131 -12.01 -4.85 -0.33
N ARG A 132 -11.15 -5.32 0.58
CA ARG A 132 -11.56 -5.83 1.91
C ARG A 132 -12.21 -4.71 2.72
N TYR A 133 -11.58 -3.54 2.74
CA TYR A 133 -12.14 -2.36 3.39
C TYR A 133 -13.48 -1.95 2.79
N GLU A 134 -13.63 -1.99 1.46
CA GLU A 134 -14.88 -1.63 0.80
C GLU A 134 -16.02 -2.61 1.13
N VAL A 135 -15.73 -3.91 1.27
CA VAL A 135 -16.71 -4.89 1.77
C VAL A 135 -17.17 -4.55 3.18
N ILE A 136 -16.23 -4.29 4.10
CA ILE A 136 -16.56 -3.96 5.50
C ILE A 136 -17.40 -2.68 5.57
N LYS A 137 -17.01 -1.65 4.80
CA LYS A 137 -17.74 -0.39 4.72
C LYS A 137 -19.18 -0.57 4.23
N LYS A 138 -19.43 -1.43 3.25
CA LYS A 138 -20.77 -1.72 2.71
C LYS A 138 -21.63 -2.50 3.69
N ASN A 139 -21.03 -3.47 4.38
CA ASN A 139 -21.78 -4.38 5.23
C ASN A 139 -22.09 -3.81 6.62
N GLN A 140 -21.45 -2.70 7.04
CA GLN A 140 -21.76 -1.90 8.24
C GLN A 140 -21.84 -2.64 9.60
N TYR A 141 -21.57 -3.94 9.64
CA TYR A 141 -21.55 -4.72 10.87
C TYR A 141 -20.38 -4.27 11.79
N GLN A 142 -20.49 -4.58 13.08
CA GLN A 142 -19.39 -4.50 14.08
C GLN A 142 -18.27 -5.51 13.72
N ILE A 143 -17.67 -5.36 12.56
CA ILE A 143 -16.58 -6.18 12.07
C ILE A 143 -15.29 -5.44 12.39
N SER A 144 -14.41 -6.14 13.11
CA SER A 144 -13.03 -5.72 13.25
C SER A 144 -12.22 -6.21 12.05
N LEU A 145 -11.34 -5.36 11.54
CA LEU A 145 -10.42 -5.66 10.46
C LEU A 145 -9.02 -5.82 11.05
N PRO A 146 -8.30 -6.93 10.81
CA PRO A 146 -6.89 -6.99 11.14
C PRO A 146 -6.12 -5.96 10.30
N VAL A 147 -5.33 -5.12 10.96
CA VAL A 147 -4.57 -4.02 10.35
C VAL A 147 -3.14 -4.09 10.81
N PHE A 148 -2.21 -3.98 9.86
CA PHE A 148 -0.81 -3.67 10.11
C PHE A 148 -0.55 -2.21 9.73
N LEU A 149 -0.26 -1.37 10.72
CA LEU A 149 -0.06 0.07 10.56
C LEU A 149 1.41 0.45 10.72
N ILE A 150 1.93 1.25 9.79
CA ILE A 150 3.31 1.78 9.83
C ILE A 150 3.35 3.31 9.65
N SER A 151 4.49 3.91 9.96
CA SER A 151 4.79 5.30 9.58
C SER A 151 5.12 5.40 8.08
N SER A 152 4.69 6.49 7.44
CA SER A 152 5.05 6.83 6.05
C SER A 152 6.55 6.96 5.84
N SER A 153 7.31 7.34 6.89
CA SER A 153 8.78 7.44 6.86
C SER A 153 9.48 6.12 6.55
N GLN A 154 8.80 4.98 6.73
CA GLN A 154 9.32 3.64 6.44
C GLN A 154 8.69 3.03 5.18
N ALA A 155 7.73 3.71 4.56
CA ALA A 155 7.00 3.17 3.42
C ALA A 155 7.90 3.12 2.18
N SER A 156 8.01 1.95 1.58
CA SER A 156 8.61 1.80 0.24
C SER A 156 7.49 1.76 -0.79
N PHE A 157 7.47 2.78 -1.64
CA PHE A 157 6.37 3.07 -2.56
C PHE A 157 6.89 3.37 -3.97
N GLU A 158 6.19 2.84 -4.96
CA GLU A 158 6.36 3.22 -6.36
C GLU A 158 5.02 3.18 -7.11
N PHE A 159 4.97 3.88 -8.23
CA PHE A 159 3.88 3.72 -9.19
C PHE A 159 4.17 2.54 -10.13
N ASN A 160 3.14 1.74 -10.38
CA ASN A 160 3.16 0.76 -11.46
C ASN A 160 3.16 1.48 -12.82
N GLU A 161 3.58 0.79 -13.88
CA GLU A 161 3.56 1.37 -15.22
C GLU A 161 2.12 1.47 -15.76
N ILE A 162 1.87 2.51 -16.55
CA ILE A 162 0.63 2.69 -17.31
C ILE A 162 0.84 2.13 -18.70
N TYR A 163 -0.04 1.24 -19.13
CA TYR A 163 -0.02 0.60 -20.43
C TYR A 163 -1.18 1.10 -21.28
N CYS A 164 -0.86 1.64 -22.46
CA CYS A 164 -1.83 2.11 -23.43
C CYS A 164 -1.81 1.22 -24.68
N HIS A 165 -2.96 0.63 -24.99
CA HIS A 165 -3.18 -0.07 -26.24
C HIS A 165 -3.61 0.93 -27.31
N LEU A 166 -3.02 0.83 -28.50
CA LEU A 166 -3.30 1.73 -29.62
C LEU A 166 -4.36 1.14 -30.55
N LYS A 167 -5.28 1.98 -31.05
CA LYS A 167 -6.22 1.61 -32.11
C LYS A 167 -5.50 1.35 -33.43
N ASN A 168 -4.44 2.12 -33.70
CA ASN A 168 -3.59 1.97 -34.87
C ASN A 168 -2.13 2.17 -34.47
N LYS A 169 -1.23 1.31 -34.97
CA LYS A 169 0.21 1.32 -34.66
C LYS A 169 1.02 2.15 -35.65
N HIS A 170 0.40 2.69 -36.70
CA HIS A 170 1.07 3.58 -37.64
C HIS A 170 1.35 4.93 -36.99
N ASN A 171 2.59 5.43 -37.15
CA ASN A 171 3.05 6.73 -36.69
C ASN A 171 3.13 6.91 -35.15
N ILE A 172 3.81 5.98 -34.48
CA ILE A 172 4.07 6.06 -33.03
C ILE A 172 4.63 7.41 -32.58
N THR A 173 5.53 8.01 -33.36
CA THR A 173 6.13 9.31 -33.03
C THR A 173 5.08 10.40 -32.91
N SER A 174 4.13 10.48 -33.84
CA SER A 174 3.00 11.42 -33.75
C SER A 174 2.13 11.18 -32.51
N THR A 175 1.91 9.92 -32.12
CA THR A 175 1.18 9.61 -30.88
C THR A 175 1.95 10.08 -29.65
N ILE A 176 3.26 9.85 -29.59
CA ILE A 176 4.11 10.34 -28.49
C ILE A 176 4.11 11.87 -28.44
N ASP A 177 4.23 12.55 -29.59
CA ASP A 177 4.16 14.00 -29.69
C ASP A 177 2.81 14.53 -29.19
N ASN A 178 1.71 13.86 -29.51
CA ASN A 178 0.37 14.20 -29.01
C ASN A 178 0.25 13.99 -27.49
N ILE A 179 0.84 12.93 -26.93
CA ILE A 179 0.91 12.73 -25.47
C ILE A 179 1.63 13.90 -24.81
N ALA A 180 2.75 14.35 -25.38
CA ALA A 180 3.58 15.41 -24.81
C ALA A 180 3.05 16.84 -25.06
N LYS A 181 2.20 17.01 -26.08
CA LYS A 181 1.78 18.29 -26.62
C LYS A 181 1.25 19.23 -25.54
N ASN A 182 1.85 20.40 -25.42
CA ASN A 182 1.45 21.52 -24.55
C ASN A 182 1.70 21.36 -23.04
N TRP A 183 2.20 20.23 -22.52
CA TRP A 183 2.43 20.09 -21.07
C TRP A 183 3.69 19.30 -20.67
N LEU A 184 4.35 18.62 -21.62
CA LEU A 184 5.64 17.96 -21.41
C LEU A 184 6.75 18.53 -22.29
N THR A 185 7.95 18.65 -21.74
CA THR A 185 9.17 19.05 -22.47
C THR A 185 10.09 17.84 -22.61
N PRO A 186 10.56 17.50 -23.83
CA PRO A 186 11.56 16.45 -24.01
C PRO A 186 12.82 16.72 -23.19
N CYS A 187 13.40 15.68 -22.60
CA CYS A 187 14.62 15.76 -21.80
C CYS A 187 15.40 14.44 -21.85
N GLN A 188 16.57 14.41 -21.22
CA GLN A 188 17.34 13.18 -21.05
C GLN A 188 16.62 12.21 -20.09
N LEU A 189 16.85 10.91 -20.27
CA LEU A 189 16.14 9.86 -19.52
C LEU A 189 16.46 9.89 -18.01
N ASP A 190 17.62 10.36 -17.61
CA ASP A 190 18.04 10.50 -16.21
C ASP A 190 17.36 11.69 -15.51
N GLU A 191 16.95 12.70 -16.26
CA GLU A 191 16.30 13.91 -15.75
C GLU A 191 14.75 13.86 -15.80
N ALA A 192 14.19 12.81 -16.40
CA ALA A 192 12.78 12.72 -16.75
C ALA A 192 11.86 12.51 -15.53
N ASP A 193 10.72 13.21 -15.53
CA ASP A 193 9.59 12.94 -14.64
C ASP A 193 8.76 11.75 -15.14
N PHE A 194 8.71 11.61 -16.47
CA PHE A 194 8.00 10.55 -17.19
C PHE A 194 8.92 9.89 -18.20
N LYS A 195 8.95 8.56 -18.21
CA LYS A 195 9.57 7.78 -19.28
C LYS A 195 8.48 7.09 -20.08
N ILE A 196 8.50 7.28 -21.39
CA ILE A 196 7.57 6.64 -22.30
C ILE A 196 8.34 5.62 -23.14
N TYR A 197 7.78 4.43 -23.30
CA TYR A 197 8.39 3.30 -23.99
C TYR A 197 7.44 2.77 -25.06
N PHE A 198 7.99 2.35 -26.20
CA PHE A 198 7.29 1.56 -27.20
C PHE A 198 8.28 0.63 -27.87
N ASN A 199 8.12 -0.68 -27.67
CA ASN A 199 9.10 -1.70 -28.06
C ASN A 199 10.49 -1.32 -27.52
N GLU A 200 11.47 -1.09 -28.39
CA GLU A 200 12.85 -0.74 -27.99
C GLU A 200 13.08 0.77 -27.85
N LYS A 201 12.11 1.60 -28.25
CA LYS A 201 12.25 3.06 -28.21
C LYS A 201 11.85 3.62 -26.85
N GLN A 202 12.58 4.65 -26.42
CA GLN A 202 12.37 5.33 -25.14
C GLN A 202 12.42 6.84 -25.32
N TRP A 203 11.56 7.54 -24.60
CA TRP A 203 11.50 9.01 -24.57
C TRP A 203 11.43 9.49 -23.12
N GLY A 204 12.21 10.52 -22.81
CA GLY A 204 12.21 11.19 -21.50
C GLY A 204 11.47 12.51 -21.56
N TYR A 205 10.61 12.78 -20.59
CA TYR A 205 9.84 14.02 -20.50
C TYR A 205 9.84 14.61 -19.10
N ARG A 206 9.95 15.94 -19.03
CA ARG A 206 9.71 16.75 -17.84
C ARG A 206 8.37 17.46 -17.93
N HIS A 207 7.74 17.65 -16.78
CA HIS A 207 6.53 18.47 -16.71
C HIS A 207 6.86 19.94 -16.97
N LYS A 208 6.08 20.63 -17.83
CA LYS A 208 6.35 22.03 -18.23
C LYS A 208 6.14 23.05 -17.11
N GLU A 209 5.16 22.81 -16.24
CA GLU A 209 4.72 23.78 -15.24
C GLU A 209 4.86 23.23 -13.82
N LYS A 210 4.90 24.09 -12.80
CA LYS A 210 4.64 23.60 -11.43
C LYS A 210 3.16 23.26 -11.34
N ASN A 211 2.84 22.04 -10.92
CA ASN A 211 1.47 21.58 -10.82
C ASN A 211 0.69 22.43 -9.80
N THR A 212 -0.13 23.36 -10.29
CA THR A 212 -0.91 24.29 -9.45
C THR A 212 -2.19 23.65 -8.90
N GLN A 213 -2.57 22.47 -9.41
CA GLN A 213 -3.83 21.81 -9.07
C GLN A 213 -3.69 20.76 -7.96
N CYS A 214 -2.49 20.63 -7.36
CA CYS A 214 -2.16 19.58 -6.41
C CYS A 214 -2.49 18.16 -6.92
N ILE A 215 -2.51 17.95 -8.24
CA ILE A 215 -2.72 16.62 -8.84
C ILE A 215 -1.37 15.92 -8.92
N ASN A 216 -1.25 14.67 -8.48
CA ASN A 216 0.05 13.99 -8.65
C ASN A 216 0.33 13.69 -10.14
N ASN A 217 1.62 13.56 -10.49
CA ASN A 217 2.04 13.32 -11.88
C ASN A 217 1.40 12.07 -12.50
N PHE A 218 1.13 11.03 -11.70
CA PHE A 218 0.50 9.80 -12.17
C PHE A 218 -0.94 10.02 -12.64
N ASN A 219 -1.78 10.62 -11.79
CA ASN A 219 -3.16 10.94 -12.14
C ASN A 219 -3.23 11.89 -13.32
N LEU A 220 -2.34 12.88 -13.38
CA LEU A 220 -2.27 13.82 -14.49
C LEU A 220 -2.02 13.11 -15.83
N ILE A 221 -0.96 12.32 -15.93
CA ILE A 221 -0.65 11.63 -17.19
C ILE A 221 -1.72 10.60 -17.54
N TYR A 222 -2.27 9.88 -16.55
CA TYR A 222 -3.34 8.92 -16.77
C TYR A 222 -4.59 9.58 -17.38
N GLN A 223 -5.03 10.71 -16.82
CA GLN A 223 -6.17 11.46 -17.34
C GLN A 223 -5.91 12.00 -18.75
N LYS A 224 -4.70 12.51 -19.02
CA LYS A 224 -4.33 12.98 -20.38
C LYS A 224 -4.40 11.84 -21.39
N LEU A 225 -3.85 10.68 -21.06
CA LEU A 225 -3.90 9.51 -21.93
C LEU A 225 -5.34 9.07 -22.22
N GLN A 226 -6.25 9.14 -21.26
CA GLN A 226 -7.67 8.80 -21.47
C GLN A 226 -8.37 9.70 -22.50
N THR A 227 -7.88 10.90 -22.75
CA THR A 227 -8.46 11.84 -23.73
C THR A 227 -7.97 11.65 -25.16
N LEU A 228 -6.93 10.84 -25.38
CA LEU A 228 -6.34 10.65 -26.69
C LEU A 228 -7.13 9.64 -27.53
N HIS A 229 -7.56 10.08 -28.71
CA HIS A 229 -8.41 9.28 -29.59
C HIS A 229 -7.69 8.03 -30.14
N GLU A 230 -6.37 8.04 -30.21
CA GLU A 230 -5.51 6.95 -30.69
C GLU A 230 -5.47 5.77 -29.71
N ILE A 231 -5.77 6.00 -28.43
CA ILE A 231 -5.72 4.99 -27.39
C ILE A 231 -7.05 4.24 -27.34
N SER A 232 -7.00 2.91 -27.49
CA SER A 232 -8.17 2.04 -27.40
C SER A 232 -8.52 1.67 -25.97
N SER A 233 -7.50 1.45 -25.14
CA SER A 233 -7.66 1.10 -23.74
C SER A 233 -6.39 1.42 -22.94
N ILE A 234 -6.58 1.63 -21.65
CA ILE A 234 -5.52 1.92 -20.69
C ILE A 234 -5.67 0.97 -19.52
N LYS A 235 -4.54 0.47 -19.01
CA LYS A 235 -4.47 -0.27 -17.76
C LYS A 235 -3.17 0.06 -17.04
N THR A 236 -3.09 -0.31 -15.78
CA THR A 236 -1.87 -0.24 -14.98
C THR A 236 -1.52 -1.66 -14.53
N SER A 237 -0.24 -1.98 -14.46
CA SER A 237 0.19 -3.32 -14.06
C SER A 237 1.56 -3.29 -13.37
N PRO A 238 1.78 -4.14 -12.34
CA PRO A 238 3.11 -4.36 -11.78
C PRO A 238 4.02 -5.19 -12.69
N GLU A 239 3.46 -5.81 -13.73
CA GLU A 239 4.22 -6.55 -14.73
C GLU A 239 5.14 -5.61 -15.52
N THR A 240 6.29 -6.11 -15.98
CA THR A 240 7.26 -5.34 -16.74
C THR A 240 6.85 -5.15 -18.19
N SER A 241 7.31 -4.06 -18.81
CA SER A 241 7.04 -3.68 -20.20
C SER A 241 7.34 -4.77 -21.24
N THR A 242 8.23 -5.72 -20.92
CA THR A 242 8.56 -6.87 -21.77
C THR A 242 7.37 -7.77 -22.10
N ILE A 243 6.33 -7.81 -21.26
CA ILE A 243 5.13 -8.63 -21.47
C ILE A 243 4.14 -7.94 -22.42
N PHE A 244 4.21 -6.62 -22.54
CA PHE A 244 3.26 -5.80 -23.31
C PHE A 244 3.86 -5.31 -24.63
N LYS A 245 4.26 -6.25 -25.49
CA LYS A 245 4.67 -5.94 -26.87
C LYS A 245 3.57 -5.15 -27.58
N ASP A 246 3.97 -4.17 -28.38
CA ASP A 246 3.10 -3.26 -29.13
C ASP A 246 2.15 -2.39 -28.28
N CYS A 247 2.49 -2.12 -27.03
CA CYS A 247 1.81 -1.16 -26.19
C CYS A 247 2.75 0.01 -25.87
N ILE A 248 2.18 1.20 -25.68
CA ILE A 248 2.93 2.29 -25.04
C ILE A 248 2.96 1.99 -23.55
N SER A 249 4.16 1.94 -22.95
CA SER A 249 4.32 1.97 -21.50
C SER A 249 4.73 3.37 -21.05
N VAL A 250 4.15 3.84 -19.96
CA VAL A 250 4.48 5.12 -19.32
C VAL A 250 4.84 4.85 -17.87
N LYS A 251 6.06 5.25 -17.48
CA LYS A 251 6.57 5.17 -16.12
C LYS A 251 6.73 6.56 -15.53
N VAL A 252 6.13 6.80 -14.38
CA VAL A 252 6.35 7.99 -13.56
C VAL A 252 7.55 7.76 -12.66
N ILE A 253 8.54 8.64 -12.69
CA ILE A 253 9.83 8.42 -12.03
C ILE A 253 9.83 8.87 -10.57
N HIS A 254 9.17 10.00 -10.27
CA HIS A 254 9.05 10.50 -8.92
C HIS A 254 7.81 9.91 -8.24
N SER A 255 8.02 9.13 -7.18
CA SER A 255 6.98 8.55 -6.34
C SER A 255 7.20 8.94 -4.88
N ASP A 256 6.24 9.67 -4.32
CA ASP A 256 6.20 9.97 -2.89
C ASP A 256 4.82 9.58 -2.35
N VAL A 257 4.81 8.90 -1.21
CA VAL A 257 3.59 8.51 -0.50
C VAL A 257 2.81 9.74 -0.03
N SER A 258 3.47 10.87 0.27
CA SER A 258 2.81 12.12 0.65
C SER A 258 1.80 12.57 -0.41
N HIS A 259 2.20 12.56 -1.70
CA HIS A 259 1.33 12.90 -2.82
C HIS A 259 0.11 11.95 -2.95
N VAL A 260 0.27 10.68 -2.56
CA VAL A 260 -0.82 9.70 -2.55
C VAL A 260 -1.80 10.00 -1.42
N ILE A 261 -1.29 10.37 -0.24
CA ILE A 261 -2.09 10.77 0.91
C ILE A 261 -2.89 12.03 0.58
N ASP A 262 -2.26 13.07 0.03
CA ASP A 262 -2.90 14.34 -0.31
C ASP A 262 -4.04 14.18 -1.33
N GLU A 263 -3.83 13.36 -2.37
CA GLU A 263 -4.87 13.01 -3.34
C GLU A 263 -6.05 12.32 -2.65
N GLY A 264 -5.76 11.35 -1.78
CA GLY A 264 -6.78 10.60 -1.07
C GLY A 264 -7.57 11.45 -0.06
N ILE A 265 -6.91 12.37 0.65
CA ILE A 265 -7.57 13.37 1.51
C ILE A 265 -8.50 14.25 0.68
N SER A 266 -8.09 14.61 -0.53
CA SER A 266 -8.91 15.37 -1.48
C SER A 266 -10.04 14.54 -2.13
N GLY A 267 -10.20 13.27 -1.74
CA GLY A 267 -11.21 12.35 -2.29
C GLY A 267 -10.90 11.83 -3.70
N ARG A 268 -9.70 12.10 -4.23
CA ARG A 268 -9.29 11.62 -5.55
C ARG A 268 -8.73 10.22 -5.42
N LYS A 269 -9.30 9.28 -6.19
CA LYS A 269 -8.84 7.90 -6.27
C LYS A 269 -8.02 7.69 -7.53
N MET A 270 -6.84 7.10 -7.35
CA MET A 270 -6.01 6.62 -8.45
C MET A 270 -6.63 5.36 -9.09
N PRO A 271 -6.30 5.08 -10.37
CA PRO A 271 -6.74 3.87 -11.06
C PRO A 271 -6.38 2.59 -10.32
N ILE A 272 -7.20 1.55 -10.48
CA ILE A 272 -6.93 0.19 -9.97
C ILE A 272 -5.51 -0.24 -10.34
N LYS A 273 -4.73 -0.84 -9.44
CA LYS A 273 -3.34 -1.31 -9.66
C LYS A 273 -2.35 -0.21 -10.07
N SER A 274 -2.58 1.04 -9.70
CA SER A 274 -1.63 2.14 -9.97
C SER A 274 -0.47 2.18 -8.99
N THR A 275 -0.69 1.72 -7.76
CA THR A 275 0.27 1.85 -6.66
C THR A 275 0.89 0.51 -6.27
N CYS A 276 2.17 0.53 -5.89
CA CYS A 276 2.87 -0.61 -5.33
C CYS A 276 3.54 -0.21 -4.02
N PHE A 277 3.05 -0.77 -2.91
CA PHE A 277 3.72 -0.68 -1.61
C PHE A 277 4.48 -1.99 -1.35
N ARG A 278 5.74 -1.90 -0.95
CA ARG A 278 6.59 -3.06 -0.62
C ARG A 278 6.47 -3.40 0.88
N HIS A 279 7.02 -4.55 1.27
CA HIS A 279 7.15 -5.00 2.67
C HIS A 279 5.79 -5.07 3.39
N LYS A 280 4.83 -5.73 2.74
CA LYS A 280 3.47 -5.94 3.23
C LYS A 280 3.44 -7.04 4.29
N PRO A 281 2.41 -7.06 5.17
CA PRO A 281 2.27 -8.13 6.15
C PRO A 281 2.04 -9.48 5.45
N ASP A 282 2.57 -10.56 6.02
CA ASP A 282 2.32 -11.91 5.51
C ASP A 282 0.81 -12.25 5.63
N GLU A 283 0.23 -12.87 4.60
CA GLU A 283 -1.21 -13.15 4.54
C GLU A 283 -1.66 -14.12 5.65
N LYS A 284 -0.76 -14.99 6.14
CA LYS A 284 -1.04 -16.01 7.15
C LYS A 284 -0.58 -15.60 8.55
N ILE A 285 -0.11 -14.37 8.75
CA ILE A 285 0.46 -13.92 10.02
C ILE A 285 -0.47 -14.17 11.23
N LEU A 286 -1.78 -13.97 11.05
CA LEU A 286 -2.77 -14.17 12.10
C LEU A 286 -2.90 -15.65 12.51
N GLN A 287 -2.74 -16.57 11.55
CA GLN A 287 -2.74 -18.02 11.83
C GLN A 287 -1.49 -18.41 12.62
N HIS A 288 -0.33 -17.85 12.26
CA HIS A 288 0.91 -18.07 12.99
C HIS A 288 0.84 -17.56 14.43
N ILE A 289 0.30 -16.35 14.63
CA ILE A 289 0.06 -15.79 15.97
C ILE A 289 -0.90 -16.67 16.75
N ALA A 290 -2.05 -17.03 16.17
CA ALA A 290 -3.04 -17.87 16.84
C ALA A 290 -2.44 -19.21 17.29
N LYS A 291 -1.63 -19.86 16.44
CA LYS A 291 -0.95 -21.12 16.75
C LYS A 291 0.09 -20.98 17.87
N ALA A 292 0.89 -19.92 17.84
CA ALA A 292 1.91 -19.69 18.86
C ALA A 292 1.28 -19.48 20.25
N TYR A 293 0.29 -18.60 20.34
CA TYR A 293 -0.37 -18.26 21.61
C TYR A 293 -1.47 -19.24 22.03
N SER A 294 -1.94 -20.15 21.16
CA SER A 294 -2.79 -21.27 21.59
C SER A 294 -2.01 -22.38 22.30
N ASN A 295 -0.72 -22.53 21.97
CA ASN A 295 0.13 -23.57 22.54
C ASN A 295 0.69 -23.20 23.92
N GLU A 296 0.82 -21.91 24.25
CA GLU A 296 1.22 -21.46 25.59
C GLU A 296 0.19 -21.86 26.66
N PHE A 297 -1.10 -21.81 26.35
CA PHE A 297 -2.16 -22.27 27.26
C PHE A 297 -2.11 -23.79 27.55
N MET A 298 -1.47 -24.58 26.69
CA MET A 298 -1.28 -26.03 26.91
C MET A 298 -0.02 -26.34 27.73
N LEU A 299 0.94 -25.42 27.80
CA LEU A 299 2.16 -25.58 28.59
C LEU A 299 1.98 -25.08 30.04
N GLU A 300 1.17 -24.03 30.27
CA GLU A 300 0.81 -23.61 31.63
C GLU A 300 -0.15 -24.59 32.33
N GLY A 301 -0.88 -25.43 31.58
CA GLY A 301 -1.69 -26.52 32.12
C GLY A 301 -0.93 -27.83 32.42
N ALA A 302 0.38 -27.87 32.14
CA ALA A 302 1.22 -29.05 32.31
C ALA A 302 2.29 -28.91 33.41
N SER A 303 2.32 -27.79 34.13
CA SER A 303 3.07 -27.63 35.37
C SER A 303 2.12 -27.71 36.57
N LEU A 304 2.01 -28.94 37.09
CA LEU A 304 1.54 -29.40 38.42
C LEU A 304 0.69 -28.44 39.28
#